data_AF-A0A821YZ56-F1
#
_entry.id   AF-A0A821YZ56-F1
#
_cell.length_a   1.000
_cell.length_b   1.000
_cell.length_c   1.000
_cell.angle_alpha   90.00
_cell.angle_beta   90.00
_cell.angle_gamma   90.00
#
_symmetry.space_group_name_H-M   'P 1'
#
loop_
_entity.id
_entity.type
_entity.pdbx_description
1 polymer ?
#
loop_
_entity_poly.entity_id
_entity_poly.type
_entity_poly.pdbx_seq_one_letter_code
_entity_poly.pdbx_strand_id
1 'polypeptide(L)'
;IDFVQNQKDNVEHVSRYVEKEKWERLPSGSVPQEIINWIRTVRPVHRCRPEIFESIFLHGHVMSRDYMDQLQDPIFVATSVFQHSQIQQIKYLKGKKCAKDAKEYIQALVIEEFEKPRPLGVTIAGTTKIDTTSGETYKLKSPKELIKNKEVILSNILSEDEITTIKTKAIEIAQASIKLHSNPAGIGHPPDKELGTNRNVFTVLGPHLGHYYGDVFLVFKREILHHPDANFSIQAATSYASGNCFKWRPWLGKEMTVKEERIKFFHKSKLHAAIPGYEYATALELIALTSFESKKKSMDIDLETILDRWLSRDSHHSIEAHLPQLIPLDYIDHIYISKNMFDSLSSKAREFINTIFKNRITKTSHAVELDDKDTSFGFKPNSKIRQEYQDFVLKDIM
;
A
#
# COMPACT_ATOMS: atom_id res chain seq x y z
N ILE A 1 10.33 11.07 13.44
CA ILE A 1 11.46 10.11 13.26
C ILE A 1 12.66 10.94 12.88
N ASP A 2 13.83 10.73 13.49
CA ASP A 2 15.06 11.43 13.11
C ASP A 2 15.80 10.63 12.03
N PHE A 3 15.45 10.88 10.76
CA PHE A 3 16.03 10.12 9.66
C PHE A 3 17.53 10.38 9.45
N VAL A 4 18.03 11.55 9.87
CA VAL A 4 19.46 11.89 9.76
C VAL A 4 20.26 11.03 10.74
N GLN A 5 19.84 10.98 12.00
CA GLN A 5 20.48 10.15 13.01
C GLN A 5 20.36 8.66 12.67
N ASN A 6 19.17 8.20 12.25
CA ASN A 6 18.97 6.83 11.83
C ASN A 6 19.92 6.42 10.69
N GLN A 7 20.12 7.28 9.69
CA GLN A 7 21.04 7.02 8.57
C GLN A 7 22.48 6.87 9.06
N LYS A 8 22.93 7.78 9.93
CA LYS A 8 24.26 7.71 10.54
C LYS A 8 24.44 6.41 11.31
N ASP A 9 23.47 6.04 12.15
CA ASP A 9 23.54 4.83 12.96
C ASP A 9 23.62 3.56 12.11
N ASN A 10 22.80 3.44 11.05
CA ASN A 10 22.88 2.29 10.12
C ASN A 10 24.28 2.17 9.48
N VAL A 11 24.85 3.28 9.01
CA VAL A 11 26.20 3.30 8.41
C VAL A 11 27.28 2.91 9.41
N GLU A 12 27.21 3.45 10.63
CA GLU A 12 28.19 3.15 11.67
C GLU A 12 28.10 1.71 12.15
N HIS A 13 26.90 1.12 12.27
CA HIS A 13 26.73 -0.28 12.65
C HIS A 13 27.47 -1.21 11.69
N VAL A 14 27.23 -1.06 10.38
CA VAL A 14 27.91 -1.87 9.37
C VAL A 14 29.43 -1.65 9.43
N SER A 15 29.87 -0.39 9.48
CA SER A 15 31.29 -0.05 9.49
C SER A 15 32.03 -0.65 10.70
N ARG A 16 31.45 -0.52 11.90
CA ARG A 16 31.99 -1.10 13.14
C ARG A 16 32.07 -2.63 13.07
N TYR A 17 31.07 -3.27 12.48
CA TYR A 17 31.04 -4.72 12.33
C TYR A 17 32.10 -5.23 11.34
N VAL A 18 32.21 -4.60 10.17
CA VAL A 18 33.24 -4.91 9.15
C VAL A 18 34.64 -4.82 9.75
N GLU A 19 34.91 -3.77 10.52
CA GLU A 19 36.19 -3.60 11.22
C GLU A 19 36.44 -4.67 12.28
N LYS A 20 35.46 -4.90 13.16
CA LYS A 20 35.57 -5.89 14.24
C LYS A 20 35.77 -7.31 13.72
N GLU A 21 35.01 -7.71 12.70
CA GLU A 21 35.06 -9.04 12.11
C GLU A 21 36.16 -9.20 11.06
N LYS A 22 36.97 -8.15 10.84
CA LYS A 22 38.09 -8.13 9.89
C LYS A 22 37.69 -8.52 8.47
N TRP A 23 36.53 -8.04 8.03
CA TRP A 23 36.11 -8.21 6.64
C TRP A 23 37.00 -7.40 5.72
N GLU A 24 37.20 -7.90 4.50
CA GLU A 24 37.85 -7.10 3.47
C GLU A 24 37.03 -5.83 3.22
N ARG A 25 37.71 -4.68 3.24
CA ARG A 25 37.09 -3.36 3.08
C ARG A 25 36.90 -3.06 1.59
N LEU A 26 36.03 -2.10 1.30
CA LEU A 26 35.85 -1.57 -0.05
C LEU A 26 37.19 -1.10 -0.62
N PRO A 27 37.63 -1.59 -1.80
CA PRO A 27 38.94 -1.24 -2.36
C PRO A 27 39.17 0.27 -2.55
N SER A 28 38.13 1.00 -2.91
CA SER A 28 38.15 2.45 -3.13
C SER A 28 37.85 3.28 -1.88
N GLY A 29 37.54 2.62 -0.75
CA GLY A 29 37.00 3.28 0.45
C GLY A 29 35.57 3.83 0.28
N SER A 30 34.91 3.55 -0.84
CA SER A 30 33.55 4.02 -1.15
C SER A 30 32.73 2.93 -1.84
N VAL A 31 31.41 3.05 -1.77
CA VAL A 31 30.48 2.11 -2.42
C VAL A 31 30.58 2.29 -3.96
N PRO A 32 30.58 1.19 -4.75
CA PRO A 32 30.54 1.26 -6.21
C PRO A 32 29.40 2.15 -6.75
N GLN A 33 29.72 3.04 -7.69
CA GLN A 33 28.76 4.01 -8.23
C GLN A 33 27.58 3.34 -8.96
N GLU A 34 27.79 2.16 -9.54
CA GLU A 34 26.73 1.38 -10.19
C GLU A 34 25.64 0.94 -9.20
N ILE A 35 26.01 0.54 -7.97
CA ILE A 35 25.06 0.15 -6.93
C ILE A 35 24.27 1.37 -6.46
N ILE A 36 24.96 2.51 -6.28
CA ILE A 36 24.30 3.78 -5.93
C ILE A 36 23.31 4.19 -7.04
N ASN A 37 23.71 4.07 -8.31
CA ASN A 37 22.85 4.40 -9.44
C ASN A 37 21.63 3.48 -9.51
N TRP A 38 21.81 2.17 -9.27
CA TRP A 38 20.70 1.23 -9.21
C TRP A 38 19.73 1.55 -8.05
N ILE A 39 20.23 1.90 -6.86
CA ILE A 39 19.36 2.34 -5.75
C ILE A 39 18.59 3.60 -6.11
N ARG A 40 19.08 4.43 -7.04
CA ARG A 40 18.34 5.60 -7.56
C ARG A 40 17.26 5.25 -8.57
N THR A 41 17.26 4.04 -9.13
CA THR A 41 16.25 3.61 -10.12
C THR A 41 15.14 2.75 -9.49
N VAL A 42 15.37 2.07 -8.36
CA VAL A 42 14.35 1.18 -7.75
C VAL A 42 13.03 1.91 -7.48
N ARG A 43 11.90 1.26 -7.76
CA ARG A 43 10.56 1.82 -7.56
C ARG A 43 9.83 1.06 -6.47
N PRO A 44 8.92 1.70 -5.70
CA PRO A 44 8.05 0.97 -4.80
C PRO A 44 7.08 0.09 -5.60
N VAL A 45 6.99 -1.19 -5.25
CA VAL A 45 6.13 -2.17 -5.89
C VAL A 45 5.17 -2.74 -4.85
N HIS A 46 3.87 -2.58 -5.09
CA HIS A 46 2.81 -3.21 -4.32
C HIS A 46 2.25 -4.41 -5.08
N ARG A 47 1.86 -5.45 -4.34
CA ARG A 47 1.10 -6.57 -4.89
C ARG A 47 -0.24 -6.66 -4.19
N CYS A 48 -1.30 -6.90 -4.97
CA CYS A 48 -2.64 -7.06 -4.41
C CYS A 48 -3.47 -8.08 -5.20
N ARG A 49 -4.56 -8.51 -4.57
CA ARG A 49 -5.57 -9.39 -5.18
C ARG A 49 -6.56 -8.59 -6.03
N PRO A 50 -7.24 -9.21 -7.01
CA PRO A 50 -8.18 -8.53 -7.90
C PRO A 50 -9.27 -7.73 -7.18
N GLU A 51 -9.77 -8.21 -6.04
CA GLU A 51 -10.83 -7.53 -5.31
C GLU A 51 -10.34 -6.25 -4.63
N ILE A 52 -9.10 -6.27 -4.12
CA ILE A 52 -8.44 -5.08 -3.57
C ILE A 52 -8.13 -4.10 -4.69
N PHE A 53 -7.63 -4.60 -5.82
CA PHE A 53 -7.33 -3.80 -7.00
C PHE A 53 -8.56 -3.06 -7.53
N GLU A 54 -9.71 -3.74 -7.63
CA GLU A 54 -10.97 -3.12 -8.04
C GLU A 54 -11.42 -2.03 -7.04
N SER A 55 -11.29 -2.30 -5.73
CA SER A 55 -11.64 -1.33 -4.68
C SER A 55 -10.78 -0.05 -4.78
N ILE A 56 -9.47 -0.17 -5.01
CA ILE A 56 -8.55 0.97 -5.18
C ILE A 56 -9.08 1.97 -6.23
N PHE A 57 -9.64 1.49 -7.33
CA PHE A 57 -10.16 2.36 -8.39
C PHE A 57 -11.49 3.00 -8.06
N LEU A 58 -12.39 2.26 -7.43
CA LEU A 58 -13.69 2.78 -7.04
C LEU A 58 -13.54 3.90 -5.99
N HIS A 59 -12.57 3.76 -5.09
CA HIS A 59 -12.22 4.81 -4.12
C HIS A 59 -11.37 5.94 -4.71
N GLY A 60 -10.66 5.70 -5.82
CA GLY A 60 -9.83 6.70 -6.48
C GLY A 60 -8.45 6.90 -5.84
N HIS A 61 -8.00 5.96 -5.00
CA HIS A 61 -6.69 5.99 -4.37
C HIS A 61 -6.29 4.61 -3.80
N VAL A 62 -4.99 4.33 -3.73
CA VAL A 62 -4.47 3.24 -2.89
C VAL A 62 -4.54 3.69 -1.44
N MET A 63 -4.85 2.80 -0.51
CA MET A 63 -5.15 3.12 0.87
C MET A 63 -4.46 2.16 1.83
N SER A 64 -4.05 2.68 3.00
CA SER A 64 -3.50 1.86 4.08
C SER A 64 -4.56 0.99 4.74
N ARG A 65 -4.12 0.00 5.51
CA ARG A 65 -5.02 -0.87 6.28
C ARG A 65 -5.89 -0.09 7.28
N ASP A 66 -5.31 0.92 7.93
CA ASP A 66 -6.01 1.78 8.90
C ASP A 66 -7.14 2.59 8.24
N TYR A 67 -6.90 3.09 7.02
CA TYR A 67 -7.95 3.75 6.24
C TYR A 67 -9.02 2.76 5.80
N MET A 68 -8.62 1.57 5.32
CA MET A 68 -9.56 0.51 4.98
C MET A 68 -10.44 0.15 6.18
N ASP A 69 -9.90 0.02 7.39
CA ASP A 69 -10.68 -0.29 8.60
C ASP A 69 -11.81 0.74 8.87
N GLN A 70 -11.57 2.02 8.55
CA GLN A 70 -12.56 3.09 8.74
C GLN A 70 -13.72 3.04 7.73
N LEU A 71 -13.57 2.33 6.61
CA LEU A 71 -14.63 2.17 5.59
C LEU A 71 -15.81 1.29 6.07
N GLN A 72 -15.75 0.76 7.29
CA GLN A 72 -16.90 0.10 7.95
C GLN A 72 -17.94 1.11 8.43
N ASP A 73 -17.53 2.36 8.69
CA ASP A 73 -18.41 3.41 9.15
C ASP A 73 -19.05 4.15 7.95
N PRO A 74 -20.38 4.08 7.76
CA PRO A 74 -21.06 4.77 6.66
C PRO A 74 -20.84 6.29 6.68
N ILE A 75 -20.60 6.91 7.84
CA ILE A 75 -20.32 8.35 7.94
C ILE A 75 -18.94 8.68 7.39
N PHE A 76 -17.95 7.84 7.69
CA PHE A 76 -16.61 7.95 7.12
C PHE A 76 -16.64 7.72 5.60
N VAL A 77 -17.39 6.72 5.13
CA VAL A 77 -17.57 6.46 3.70
C VAL A 77 -18.21 7.65 2.98
N ALA A 78 -19.25 8.27 3.57
CA ALA A 78 -19.86 9.48 3.02
C ALA A 78 -18.84 10.64 2.91
N THR A 79 -17.94 10.76 3.89
CA THR A 79 -16.84 11.73 3.85
C THR A 79 -15.86 11.43 2.71
N SER A 80 -15.49 10.16 2.53
CA SER A 80 -14.64 9.69 1.42
C SER A 80 -15.26 10.00 0.05
N VAL A 81 -16.56 9.72 -0.13
CA VAL A 81 -17.31 10.08 -1.35
C VAL A 81 -17.25 11.57 -1.60
N PHE A 82 -17.48 12.39 -0.58
CA PHE A 82 -17.45 13.85 -0.74
C PHE A 82 -16.07 14.34 -1.19
N GLN A 83 -14.98 13.69 -0.75
CA GLN A 83 -13.60 14.02 -1.12
C GLN A 83 -13.16 13.45 -2.48
N HIS A 84 -13.97 12.58 -3.09
CA HIS A 84 -13.64 11.95 -4.37
C HIS A 84 -13.44 13.01 -5.48
N SER A 85 -12.44 12.80 -6.34
CA SER A 85 -11.99 13.80 -7.33
C SER A 85 -13.12 14.28 -8.27
N GLN A 86 -13.97 13.36 -8.74
CA GLN A 86 -15.12 13.69 -9.58
C GLN A 86 -16.19 14.54 -8.85
N ILE A 87 -16.33 14.38 -7.53
CA ILE A 87 -17.24 15.19 -6.72
C ILE A 87 -16.64 16.57 -6.46
N GLN A 88 -15.34 16.63 -6.17
CA GLN A 88 -14.61 17.88 -5.96
C GLN A 88 -14.54 18.79 -7.21
N GLN A 89 -14.78 18.24 -8.40
CA GLN A 89 -14.87 19.02 -9.65
C GLN A 89 -16.18 19.80 -9.79
N ILE A 90 -17.23 19.47 -9.02
CA ILE A 90 -18.53 20.14 -9.06
C ILE A 90 -18.40 21.53 -8.41
N LYS A 91 -18.36 22.58 -9.24
CA LYS A 91 -18.02 23.95 -8.81
C LYS A 91 -18.89 24.49 -7.68
N TYR A 92 -20.20 24.21 -7.73
CA TYR A 92 -21.18 24.71 -6.75
C TYR A 92 -21.01 24.13 -5.35
N LEU A 93 -20.34 22.98 -5.20
CA LEU A 93 -20.03 22.39 -3.89
C LEU A 93 -18.98 23.19 -3.10
N LYS A 94 -18.39 24.24 -3.69
CA LYS A 94 -17.54 25.20 -2.96
C LYS A 94 -18.36 26.16 -2.09
N GLY A 95 -19.67 26.30 -2.34
CA GLY A 95 -20.57 27.13 -1.55
C GLY A 95 -21.05 26.42 -0.28
N LYS A 96 -20.97 27.07 0.89
CA LYS A 96 -21.28 26.47 2.21
C LYS A 96 -22.65 25.76 2.28
N LYS A 97 -23.70 26.36 1.69
CA LYS A 97 -25.06 25.80 1.74
C LYS A 97 -25.20 24.55 0.85
N CYS A 98 -24.84 24.66 -0.42
CA CYS A 98 -24.90 23.54 -1.37
C CYS A 98 -24.01 22.37 -0.92
N ALA A 99 -22.81 22.66 -0.37
CA ALA A 99 -21.94 21.65 0.22
C ALA A 99 -22.60 20.88 1.37
N LYS A 100 -23.34 21.58 2.25
CA LYS A 100 -24.07 20.96 3.36
C LYS A 100 -25.18 20.04 2.83
N ASP A 101 -26.01 20.53 1.92
CA ASP A 101 -27.09 19.74 1.32
C ASP A 101 -26.56 18.51 0.57
N ALA A 102 -25.45 18.65 -0.15
CA ALA A 102 -24.78 17.54 -0.84
C ALA A 102 -24.20 16.50 0.13
N LYS A 103 -23.58 16.94 1.23
CA LYS A 103 -23.09 16.02 2.28
C LYS A 103 -24.23 15.21 2.90
N GLU A 104 -25.34 15.87 3.23
CA GLU A 104 -26.52 15.18 3.78
C GLU A 104 -27.14 14.22 2.75
N TYR A 105 -27.17 14.58 1.47
CA TYR A 105 -27.62 13.70 0.39
C TYR A 105 -26.73 12.45 0.25
N ILE A 106 -25.40 12.64 0.18
CA ILE A 106 -24.42 11.55 0.08
C ILE A 106 -24.51 10.65 1.31
N GLN A 107 -24.58 11.22 2.51
CA GLN A 107 -24.70 10.45 3.74
C GLN A 107 -25.97 9.59 3.73
N ALA A 108 -27.11 10.14 3.30
CA ALA A 108 -28.35 9.38 3.21
C ALA A 108 -28.26 8.22 2.21
N LEU A 109 -27.66 8.46 1.03
CA LEU A 109 -27.41 7.43 0.02
C LEU A 109 -26.52 6.30 0.55
N VAL A 110 -25.41 6.65 1.21
CA VAL A 110 -24.47 5.67 1.76
C VAL A 110 -25.13 4.84 2.86
N ILE A 111 -25.86 5.48 3.79
CA ILE A 111 -26.61 4.78 4.84
C ILE A 111 -27.62 3.82 4.23
N GLU A 112 -28.39 4.25 3.23
CA GLU A 112 -29.36 3.37 2.55
C GLU A 112 -28.67 2.13 1.94
N GLU A 113 -27.51 2.27 1.29
CA GLU A 113 -26.76 1.11 0.78
C GLU A 113 -26.28 0.17 1.90
N PHE A 114 -25.84 0.72 3.03
CA PHE A 114 -25.38 -0.08 4.17
C PHE A 114 -26.52 -0.82 4.87
N GLU A 115 -27.74 -0.27 4.86
CA GLU A 115 -28.94 -0.87 5.46
C GLU A 115 -29.62 -1.95 4.59
N LYS A 116 -29.23 -2.08 3.31
CA LYS A 116 -29.84 -3.10 2.42
C LYS A 116 -29.64 -4.52 2.97
N PRO A 117 -30.68 -5.39 2.91
CA PRO A 117 -30.58 -6.79 3.31
C PRO A 117 -29.48 -7.50 2.51
N ARG A 118 -28.66 -8.29 3.20
CA ARG A 118 -27.54 -9.02 2.59
C ARG A 118 -27.78 -10.52 2.66
N PRO A 119 -27.22 -11.29 1.70
CA PRO A 119 -27.14 -12.74 1.83
C PRO A 119 -26.46 -13.11 3.16
N LEU A 120 -26.97 -14.17 3.82
CA LEU A 120 -26.44 -14.70 5.08
C LEU A 120 -24.91 -14.89 5.00
N GLY A 121 -24.16 -14.26 5.92
CA GLY A 121 -22.70 -14.44 6.07
C GLY A 121 -21.84 -13.17 6.03
N VAL A 122 -22.41 -11.99 5.77
CA VAL A 122 -21.67 -10.71 5.78
C VAL A 122 -21.98 -9.92 7.06
N THR A 123 -21.07 -9.98 8.04
CA THR A 123 -21.16 -9.19 9.29
C THR A 123 -20.26 -7.96 9.18
N ILE A 124 -20.83 -6.76 9.16
CA ILE A 124 -20.05 -5.52 9.38
C ILE A 124 -20.07 -5.23 10.88
N ALA A 125 -18.90 -5.16 11.50
CA ALA A 125 -18.75 -4.72 12.88
C ALA A 125 -18.89 -3.20 12.92
N GLY A 126 -20.12 -2.70 13.03
CA GLY A 126 -20.36 -1.26 13.02
C GLY A 126 -21.81 -0.89 12.80
N THR A 127 -22.74 -1.43 13.58
CA THR A 127 -23.98 -0.68 13.82
C THR A 127 -23.63 0.49 14.72
N THR A 128 -23.23 1.60 14.11
CA THR A 128 -23.22 2.91 14.78
C THR A 128 -24.63 3.14 15.29
N LYS A 129 -24.84 2.94 16.59
CA LYS A 129 -25.87 3.71 17.29
C LYS A 129 -25.49 5.16 17.04
N ILE A 130 -26.29 5.85 16.23
CA ILE A 130 -26.17 7.29 16.01
C ILE A 130 -26.32 7.92 17.40
N ASP A 131 -25.20 8.30 18.03
CA ASP A 131 -25.21 8.95 19.33
C ASP A 131 -25.60 10.40 19.10
N THR A 132 -26.89 10.68 19.23
CA THR A 132 -27.49 12.02 19.09
C THR A 132 -27.16 12.88 20.31
N THR A 133 -25.89 13.26 20.47
CA THR A 133 -25.47 14.30 21.42
C THR A 133 -25.37 15.65 20.70
N SER A 134 -26.49 16.10 20.14
CA SER A 134 -26.79 17.53 20.02
C SER A 134 -28.31 17.66 20.05
N GLY A 135 -28.82 18.34 21.09
CA GLY A 135 -30.23 18.42 21.43
C GLY A 135 -31.05 19.29 20.47
N GLU A 136 -31.26 18.80 19.24
CA GLU A 136 -32.38 19.23 18.40
C GLU A 136 -33.12 17.97 17.92
N THR A 137 -34.32 17.78 18.42
CA THR A 137 -35.27 16.72 18.09
C THR A 137 -35.76 16.87 16.64
N TYR A 138 -34.90 16.60 15.66
CA TYR A 138 -35.35 16.32 14.31
C TYR A 138 -35.93 14.91 14.28
N LYS A 139 -37.23 14.79 14.02
CA LYS A 139 -37.85 13.54 13.58
C LYS A 139 -36.97 12.95 12.47
N LEU A 140 -36.30 11.83 12.74
CA LEU A 140 -35.48 11.11 11.77
C LEU A 140 -36.38 10.72 10.59
N LYS A 141 -36.33 11.52 9.53
CA LYS A 141 -36.85 11.13 8.21
C LYS A 141 -36.12 9.86 7.81
N SER A 142 -36.84 8.89 7.25
CA SER A 142 -36.19 7.69 6.71
C SER A 142 -35.13 8.10 5.67
N PRO A 143 -34.02 7.34 5.51
CA PRO A 143 -32.98 7.68 4.52
C PRO A 143 -33.58 7.98 3.13
N LYS A 144 -34.59 7.22 2.72
CA LYS A 144 -35.35 7.42 1.47
C LYS A 144 -36.02 8.78 1.35
N GLU A 145 -36.67 9.26 2.43
CA GLU A 145 -37.28 10.59 2.45
C GLU A 145 -36.23 11.70 2.43
N LEU A 146 -35.09 11.49 3.10
CA LEU A 146 -34.00 12.46 3.10
C LEU A 146 -33.36 12.57 1.72
N ILE A 147 -33.12 11.44 1.04
CA ILE A 147 -32.63 11.37 -0.35
C ILE A 147 -33.57 12.16 -1.25
N LYS A 148 -34.87 11.85 -1.25
CA LYS A 148 -35.86 12.53 -2.11
C LYS A 148 -35.88 14.04 -1.86
N ASN A 149 -35.87 14.47 -0.60
CA ASN A 149 -35.91 15.90 -0.25
C ASN A 149 -34.63 16.63 -0.68
N LYS A 150 -33.47 16.02 -0.46
CA LYS A 150 -32.18 16.65 -0.78
C LYS A 150 -31.89 16.64 -2.28
N GLU A 151 -32.31 15.61 -3.00
CA GLU A 151 -32.25 15.55 -4.47
C GLU A 151 -33.02 16.74 -5.07
N VAL A 152 -34.26 17.00 -4.64
CA VAL A 152 -35.05 18.15 -5.11
C VAL A 152 -34.35 19.49 -4.83
N ILE A 153 -33.75 19.66 -3.64
CA ILE A 153 -33.02 20.89 -3.29
C ILE A 153 -31.81 21.06 -4.20
N LEU A 154 -31.04 19.99 -4.41
CA LEU A 154 -29.83 20.01 -5.25
C LEU A 154 -30.17 20.21 -6.72
N SER A 155 -31.27 19.66 -7.24
CA SER A 155 -31.73 19.84 -8.64
C SER A 155 -32.06 21.27 -9.01
N ASN A 156 -32.30 22.15 -8.02
CA ASN A 156 -32.48 23.58 -8.29
C ASN A 156 -31.15 24.32 -8.49
N ILE A 157 -30.00 23.68 -8.25
CA ILE A 157 -28.68 24.30 -8.22
C ILE A 157 -27.70 23.58 -9.15
N LEU A 158 -27.73 22.25 -9.14
CA LEU A 158 -26.84 21.37 -9.89
C LEU A 158 -27.54 20.86 -11.16
N SER A 159 -26.74 20.57 -12.18
CA SER A 159 -27.19 19.87 -13.38
C SER A 159 -27.57 18.41 -13.07
N GLU A 160 -28.36 17.81 -13.96
CA GLU A 160 -28.74 16.39 -13.87
C GLU A 160 -27.51 15.47 -13.88
N ASP A 161 -26.50 15.78 -14.69
CA ASP A 161 -25.24 15.04 -14.77
C ASP A 161 -24.46 15.10 -13.44
N GLU A 162 -24.40 16.26 -12.79
CA GLU A 162 -23.72 16.44 -11.49
C GLU A 162 -24.43 15.65 -10.39
N ILE A 163 -25.76 15.65 -10.35
CA ILE A 163 -26.54 14.85 -9.38
C ILE A 163 -26.36 13.36 -9.64
N THR A 164 -26.44 12.95 -10.90
CA THR A 164 -26.19 11.57 -11.31
C THR A 164 -24.79 11.12 -10.91
N THR A 165 -23.79 11.99 -11.06
CA THR A 165 -22.41 11.73 -10.63
C THR A 165 -22.31 11.53 -9.12
N ILE A 166 -22.91 12.42 -8.32
CA ILE A 166 -22.96 12.30 -6.85
C ILE A 166 -23.60 10.98 -6.44
N LYS A 167 -24.79 10.69 -7.00
CA LYS A 167 -25.56 9.48 -6.68
C LYS A 167 -24.80 8.21 -7.05
N THR A 168 -24.25 8.16 -8.27
CA THR A 168 -23.48 7.02 -8.77
C THR A 168 -22.26 6.78 -7.89
N LYS A 169 -21.49 7.81 -7.55
CA LYS A 169 -20.29 7.63 -6.72
C LYS A 169 -20.58 7.29 -5.27
N ALA A 170 -21.64 7.84 -4.68
CA ALA A 170 -22.07 7.44 -3.34
C ALA A 170 -22.39 5.93 -3.29
N ILE A 171 -23.14 5.44 -4.27
CA ILE A 171 -23.52 4.03 -4.35
C ILE A 171 -22.30 3.13 -4.64
N GLU A 172 -21.49 3.48 -5.63
CA GLU A 172 -20.31 2.68 -6.03
C GLU A 172 -19.29 2.55 -4.90
N ILE A 173 -18.97 3.65 -4.23
CA ILE A 173 -18.00 3.66 -3.12
C ILE A 173 -18.59 2.94 -1.91
N ALA A 174 -19.87 3.11 -1.59
CA ALA A 174 -20.51 2.35 -0.51
C ALA A 174 -20.46 0.84 -0.76
N GLN A 175 -20.78 0.40 -1.98
CA GLN A 175 -20.71 -1.01 -2.37
C GLN A 175 -19.26 -1.54 -2.36
N ALA A 176 -18.29 -0.72 -2.79
CA ALA A 176 -16.88 -1.07 -2.73
C ALA A 176 -16.40 -1.26 -1.27
N SER A 177 -16.74 -0.33 -0.37
CA SER A 177 -16.45 -0.43 1.06
C SER A 177 -17.05 -1.70 1.67
N ILE A 178 -18.32 -1.97 1.39
CA ILE A 178 -19.02 -3.17 1.85
C ILE A 178 -18.31 -4.44 1.35
N LYS A 179 -17.98 -4.51 0.06
CA LYS A 179 -17.28 -5.65 -0.56
C LYS A 179 -15.91 -5.86 0.08
N LEU A 180 -15.16 -4.78 0.31
CA LEU A 180 -13.84 -4.82 0.92
C LEU A 180 -13.88 -5.47 2.32
N HIS A 181 -14.90 -5.18 3.13
CA HIS A 181 -15.05 -5.76 4.47
C HIS A 181 -15.61 -7.18 4.46
N SER A 182 -16.37 -7.55 3.44
CA SER A 182 -16.85 -8.92 3.26
C SER A 182 -15.75 -9.91 2.82
N ASN A 183 -14.62 -9.41 2.32
CA ASN A 183 -13.47 -10.22 1.90
C ASN A 183 -12.32 -10.07 2.90
N PRO A 184 -12.06 -11.06 3.77
CA PRO A 184 -11.01 -10.96 4.78
C PRO A 184 -9.58 -11.08 4.23
N ALA A 185 -9.41 -11.20 2.90
CA ALA A 185 -8.10 -11.20 2.27
C ALA A 185 -7.31 -9.94 2.64
N GLY A 186 -6.18 -10.11 3.33
CA GLY A 186 -5.35 -8.98 3.78
C GLY A 186 -5.86 -8.27 5.03
N ILE A 187 -6.75 -8.87 5.83
CA ILE A 187 -7.12 -8.30 7.13
C ILE A 187 -5.99 -8.50 8.14
N GLY A 188 -5.25 -7.40 8.35
CA GLY A 188 -4.58 -6.98 9.57
C GLY A 188 -3.78 -8.02 10.31
N HIS A 189 -2.48 -8.15 9.99
CA HIS A 189 -1.55 -8.86 10.84
C HIS A 189 -1.40 -8.07 12.15
N PRO A 190 -1.74 -8.64 13.34
CA PRO A 190 -1.79 -7.87 14.58
C PRO A 190 -0.53 -7.05 14.91
N PRO A 191 0.70 -7.55 14.65
CA PRO A 191 1.92 -6.77 14.80
C PRO A 191 1.96 -5.44 14.03
N ASP A 192 1.25 -5.29 12.92
CA ASP A 192 1.28 -4.08 12.11
C ASP A 192 0.69 -2.87 12.86
N LYS A 193 -0.30 -3.11 13.74
CA LYS A 193 -0.86 -2.06 14.60
C LYS A 193 0.14 -1.59 15.66
N GLU A 194 0.90 -2.52 16.23
CA GLU A 194 1.93 -2.22 17.22
C GLU A 194 3.14 -1.50 16.61
N LEU A 195 3.51 -1.91 15.38
CA LEU A 195 4.59 -1.28 14.59
C LEU A 195 4.14 0.05 13.94
N GLY A 196 2.84 0.33 13.94
CA GLY A 196 2.23 1.48 13.27
C GLY A 196 2.27 1.43 11.73
N THR A 197 2.66 0.30 11.15
CA THR A 197 2.78 0.11 9.69
C THR A 197 1.41 0.02 9.02
N ASN A 198 0.37 -0.33 9.78
CA ASN A 198 -1.02 -0.33 9.31
C ASN A 198 -1.50 1.05 8.82
N ARG A 199 -0.83 2.15 9.22
CA ARG A 199 -1.15 3.53 8.81
C ARG A 199 -0.55 3.91 7.46
N ASN A 200 0.29 3.06 6.88
CA ASN A 200 0.98 3.30 5.62
C ASN A 200 0.55 2.27 4.57
N VAL A 201 0.73 2.60 3.29
CA VAL A 201 0.64 1.60 2.21
C VAL A 201 1.98 0.86 2.15
N PHE A 202 1.94 -0.46 2.34
CA PHE A 202 3.10 -1.34 2.28
C PHE A 202 3.53 -1.58 0.82
N THR A 203 4.84 -1.55 0.58
CA THR A 203 5.47 -1.88 -0.70
C THR A 203 6.84 -2.52 -0.48
N VAL A 204 7.33 -3.25 -1.46
CA VAL A 204 8.77 -3.58 -1.56
C VAL A 204 9.44 -2.51 -2.42
N LEU A 205 10.58 -1.99 -2.01
CA LEU A 205 11.36 -1.07 -2.83
C LEU A 205 12.26 -1.86 -3.78
N GLY A 206 11.77 -2.09 -5.01
CA GLY A 206 12.39 -2.97 -6.00
C GLY A 206 11.53 -4.20 -6.33
N PRO A 207 12.14 -5.24 -6.94
CA PRO A 207 11.45 -6.48 -7.33
C PRO A 207 10.70 -7.14 -6.16
N HIS A 208 9.39 -7.36 -6.31
CA HIS A 208 8.52 -7.92 -5.25
C HIS A 208 8.16 -9.40 -5.51
N LEU A 209 8.85 -10.30 -4.81
CA LEU A 209 8.73 -11.77 -4.97
C LEU A 209 7.60 -12.42 -4.14
N GLY A 210 6.99 -11.69 -3.20
CA GLY A 210 5.98 -12.24 -2.27
C GLY A 210 4.65 -12.50 -2.96
N HIS A 211 4.51 -13.67 -3.57
CA HIS A 211 3.31 -14.04 -4.34
C HIS A 211 2.05 -14.15 -3.50
N TYR A 212 2.17 -14.47 -2.22
CA TYR A 212 1.04 -14.53 -1.30
C TYR A 212 0.28 -13.20 -1.11
N TYR A 213 0.83 -12.05 -1.54
CA TYR A 213 0.13 -10.76 -1.57
C TYR A 213 -0.82 -10.58 -2.78
N GLY A 214 -0.64 -11.34 -3.86
CA GLY A 214 -1.49 -11.31 -5.05
C GLY A 214 -0.70 -11.15 -6.35
N ASP A 215 -1.43 -11.09 -7.47
CA ASP A 215 -0.85 -11.14 -8.83
C ASP A 215 -1.06 -9.87 -9.64
N VAL A 216 -1.67 -8.86 -9.04
CA VAL A 216 -1.66 -7.51 -9.62
C VAL A 216 -0.46 -6.78 -9.05
N PHE A 217 0.46 -6.34 -9.91
CA PHE A 217 1.60 -5.53 -9.52
C PHE A 217 1.30 -4.06 -9.80
N LEU A 218 1.38 -3.22 -8.78
CA LEU A 218 1.33 -1.77 -8.90
C LEU A 218 2.74 -1.23 -8.69
N VAL A 219 3.32 -0.67 -9.75
CA VAL A 219 4.60 0.03 -9.69
C VAL A 219 4.32 1.51 -9.49
N PHE A 220 4.84 2.08 -8.40
CA PHE A 220 4.66 3.50 -8.12
C PHE A 220 5.78 4.34 -8.71
N LYS A 221 5.43 5.59 -9.03
CA LYS A 221 6.37 6.67 -9.34
C LYS A 221 7.35 6.84 -8.19
N ARG A 222 8.64 6.89 -8.48
CA ARG A 222 9.70 6.92 -7.46
C ARG A 222 9.59 8.16 -6.56
N GLU A 223 9.11 9.26 -7.11
CA GLU A 223 8.95 10.56 -6.44
C GLU A 223 8.16 10.45 -5.14
N ILE A 224 7.28 9.45 -4.98
CA ILE A 224 6.54 9.22 -3.75
C ILE A 224 7.45 8.95 -2.53
N LEU A 225 8.67 8.45 -2.75
CA LEU A 225 9.66 8.21 -1.68
C LEU A 225 10.15 9.50 -1.02
N HIS A 226 9.94 10.66 -1.66
CA HIS A 226 10.29 11.97 -1.11
C HIS A 226 9.13 12.60 -0.31
N HIS A 227 7.95 11.98 -0.29
CA HIS A 227 6.84 12.45 0.53
C HIS A 227 7.20 12.37 2.03
N PRO A 228 6.89 13.37 2.87
CA PRO A 228 7.30 13.39 4.29
C PRO A 228 6.80 12.20 5.11
N ASP A 229 5.66 11.61 4.73
CA ASP A 229 5.10 10.41 5.36
C ASP A 229 5.65 9.08 4.78
N ALA A 230 6.47 9.13 3.73
CA ALA A 230 7.13 7.95 3.19
C ALA A 230 8.36 7.60 4.04
N ASN A 231 8.70 6.33 4.13
CA ASN A 231 9.94 5.86 4.76
C ASN A 231 10.20 4.42 4.32
N PHE A 232 11.38 3.90 4.59
CA PHE A 232 11.68 2.50 4.32
C PHE A 232 12.64 1.92 5.35
N SER A 233 12.65 0.60 5.47
CA SER A 233 13.58 -0.18 6.28
C SER A 233 14.22 -1.26 5.42
N ILE A 234 15.47 -1.62 5.74
CA ILE A 234 16.26 -2.60 4.98
C ILE A 234 15.60 -4.00 4.91
N GLN A 235 14.72 -4.29 5.86
CA GLN A 235 13.94 -5.52 5.96
C GLN A 235 12.53 -5.20 6.45
N ALA A 236 11.63 -6.19 6.39
CA ALA A 236 10.26 -6.05 6.85
C ALA A 236 10.17 -5.67 8.33
N ALA A 237 9.20 -4.83 8.70
CA ALA A 237 8.97 -4.39 10.07
C ALA A 237 8.71 -5.56 11.03
N THR A 238 8.05 -6.62 10.54
CA THR A 238 7.80 -7.85 11.30
C THR A 238 9.10 -8.58 11.70
N SER A 239 10.19 -8.41 10.95
CA SER A 239 11.51 -8.97 11.31
C SER A 239 12.11 -8.32 12.56
N TYR A 240 11.76 -7.06 12.83
CA TYR A 240 12.14 -6.39 14.07
C TYR A 240 11.32 -6.90 15.24
N ALA A 241 9.99 -6.95 15.10
CA ALA A 241 9.12 -7.45 16.15
C ALA A 241 9.47 -8.89 16.59
N SER A 242 9.85 -9.75 15.65
CA SER A 242 10.26 -11.15 15.91
C SER A 242 11.70 -11.32 16.37
N GLY A 243 12.54 -10.29 16.28
CA GLY A 243 13.98 -10.38 16.57
C GLY A 243 14.82 -10.97 15.43
N ASN A 244 14.21 -11.43 14.35
CA ASN A 244 14.92 -12.00 13.21
C ASN A 244 15.88 -11.01 12.53
N CYS A 245 15.60 -9.70 12.59
CA CYS A 245 16.51 -8.70 12.03
C CYS A 245 17.93 -8.78 12.62
N PHE A 246 18.08 -9.11 13.92
CA PHE A 246 19.40 -9.27 14.57
C PHE A 246 20.14 -10.53 14.11
N LYS A 247 19.42 -11.57 13.70
CA LYS A 247 20.01 -12.79 13.13
C LYS A 247 20.50 -12.55 11.70
N TRP A 248 19.76 -11.76 10.93
CA TRP A 248 20.05 -11.49 9.53
C TRP A 248 21.02 -10.32 9.33
N ARG A 249 21.06 -9.39 10.29
CA ARG A 249 21.92 -8.20 10.31
C ARG A 249 22.74 -8.19 11.61
N PRO A 250 23.78 -9.04 11.72
CA PRO A 250 24.55 -9.18 12.96
C PRO A 250 25.28 -7.90 13.41
N TRP A 251 25.45 -6.92 12.51
CA TRP A 251 25.99 -5.60 12.84
C TRP A 251 25.07 -4.76 13.74
N LEU A 252 23.80 -5.13 13.87
CA LEU A 252 22.88 -4.53 14.85
C LEU A 252 23.22 -4.91 16.30
N GLY A 253 24.12 -5.87 16.49
CA GLY A 253 24.57 -6.32 17.80
C GLY A 253 23.68 -7.41 18.39
N LYS A 254 23.67 -7.50 19.72
CA LYS A 254 22.90 -8.51 20.44
C LYS A 254 21.41 -8.20 20.33
N GLU A 255 20.61 -9.25 20.07
CA GLU A 255 19.15 -9.15 20.05
C GLU A 255 18.60 -8.55 21.35
N MET A 256 17.69 -7.58 21.21
CA MET A 256 16.92 -7.03 22.32
C MET A 256 15.84 -8.04 22.73
N THR A 257 15.80 -8.41 24.01
CA THR A 257 14.89 -9.45 24.51
C THR A 257 13.44 -8.97 24.59
N VAL A 258 13.22 -7.67 24.78
CA VAL A 258 11.89 -7.05 24.96
C VAL A 258 11.32 -6.59 23.61
N LYS A 259 10.07 -6.96 23.30
CA LYS A 259 9.40 -6.66 22.02
C LYS A 259 9.27 -5.16 21.78
N GLU A 260 8.91 -4.40 22.80
CA GLU A 260 8.73 -2.95 22.75
C GLU A 260 10.04 -2.22 22.43
N GLU A 261 11.17 -2.73 22.90
CA GLU A 261 12.49 -2.21 22.55
C GLU A 261 12.83 -2.48 21.08
N ARG A 262 12.48 -3.67 20.57
CA ARG A 262 12.63 -4.01 19.15
C ARG A 262 11.75 -3.12 18.26
N ILE A 263 10.52 -2.81 18.67
CA ILE A 263 9.64 -1.87 17.96
C ILE A 263 10.23 -0.45 17.99
N LYS A 264 10.73 0.02 19.13
CA LYS A 264 11.45 1.31 19.19
C LYS A 264 12.68 1.31 18.27
N PHE A 265 13.41 0.20 18.20
CA PHE A 265 14.55 0.04 17.32
C PHE A 265 14.17 0.08 15.84
N PHE A 266 13.05 -0.55 15.46
CA PHE A 266 12.49 -0.42 14.11
C PHE A 266 12.33 1.04 13.70
N HIS A 267 11.71 1.89 14.53
CA HIS A 267 11.57 3.31 14.22
C HIS A 267 12.90 4.08 14.14
N LYS A 268 13.92 3.64 14.89
CA LYS A 268 15.30 4.18 14.84
C LYS A 268 16.16 3.63 13.69
N SER A 269 15.63 2.67 12.93
CA SER A 269 16.35 2.07 11.79
C SER A 269 15.87 2.60 10.43
N LYS A 270 14.73 3.29 10.40
CA LYS A 270 14.08 3.77 9.17
C LYS A 270 14.94 4.81 8.45
N LEU A 271 14.97 4.69 7.13
CA LEU A 271 15.58 5.62 6.20
C LEU A 271 14.49 6.38 5.41
N HIS A 272 14.90 7.46 4.75
CA HIS A 272 14.01 8.32 3.97
C HIS A 272 14.76 8.92 2.77
N ALA A 273 14.16 8.91 1.57
CA ALA A 273 14.85 9.28 0.33
C ALA A 273 15.16 10.79 0.21
N ALA A 274 14.48 11.63 0.98
CA ALA A 274 14.83 13.05 1.10
C ALA A 274 16.10 13.34 1.92
N ILE A 275 16.70 12.36 2.61
CA ILE A 275 17.94 12.58 3.36
C ILE A 275 19.14 12.37 2.42
N PRO A 276 20.00 13.37 2.22
CA PRO A 276 21.19 13.20 1.38
C PRO A 276 22.05 12.01 1.85
N GLY A 277 22.42 11.14 0.91
CA GLY A 277 23.23 9.95 1.20
C GLY A 277 22.44 8.72 1.63
N TYR A 278 21.10 8.73 1.57
CA TYR A 278 20.31 7.52 1.82
C TYR A 278 20.70 6.37 0.90
N GLU A 279 21.12 6.66 -0.34
CA GLU A 279 21.55 5.65 -1.29
C GLU A 279 22.82 4.94 -0.81
N TYR A 280 23.74 5.70 -0.22
CA TYR A 280 24.96 5.14 0.37
C TYR A 280 24.64 4.22 1.55
N ALA A 281 23.80 4.68 2.48
CA ALA A 281 23.40 3.87 3.62
C ALA A 281 22.67 2.59 3.20
N THR A 282 21.78 2.69 2.21
CA THR A 282 21.06 1.56 1.64
C THR A 282 22.01 0.58 0.95
N ALA A 283 22.95 1.08 0.15
CA ALA A 283 23.92 0.24 -0.55
C ALA A 283 24.82 -0.52 0.42
N LEU A 284 25.32 0.16 1.45
CA LEU A 284 26.20 -0.43 2.45
C LEU A 284 25.52 -1.61 3.17
N GLU A 285 24.24 -1.44 3.52
CA GLU A 285 23.41 -2.51 4.11
C GLU A 285 23.19 -3.68 3.15
N LEU A 286 22.90 -3.42 1.87
CA LEU A 286 22.71 -4.48 0.87
C LEU A 286 24.00 -5.27 0.59
N ILE A 287 25.15 -4.58 0.50
CA ILE A 287 26.46 -5.20 0.38
C ILE A 287 26.73 -6.09 1.60
N ALA A 288 26.53 -5.56 2.81
CA ALA A 288 26.77 -6.31 4.04
C ALA A 288 25.86 -7.54 4.17
N LEU A 289 24.58 -7.41 3.82
CA LEU A 289 23.63 -8.53 3.77
C LEU A 289 24.07 -9.60 2.78
N THR A 290 24.45 -9.19 1.58
CA THR A 290 24.89 -10.09 0.52
C THR A 290 26.16 -10.82 0.91
N SER A 291 27.14 -10.12 1.46
CA SER A 291 28.39 -10.70 1.94
C SER A 291 28.18 -11.67 3.11
N PHE A 292 27.32 -11.30 4.07
CA PHE A 292 27.00 -12.13 5.23
C PHE A 292 26.37 -13.46 4.80
N GLU A 293 25.33 -13.39 3.97
CA GLU A 293 24.58 -14.57 3.53
C GLU A 293 25.38 -15.48 2.60
N SER A 294 26.24 -14.90 1.75
CA SER A 294 27.15 -15.64 0.87
C SER A 294 28.43 -16.12 1.58
N LYS A 295 28.62 -15.75 2.85
CA LYS A 295 29.81 -16.07 3.67
C LYS A 295 31.13 -15.56 3.06
N LYS A 296 31.09 -14.52 2.23
CA LYS A 296 32.27 -13.94 1.57
C LYS A 296 33.18 -13.19 2.54
N LYS A 297 32.63 -12.60 3.61
CA LYS A 297 33.37 -11.73 4.57
C LYS A 297 34.16 -10.61 3.89
N SER A 298 33.60 -10.06 2.83
CA SER A 298 34.16 -8.95 2.05
C SER A 298 33.10 -7.93 1.71
N MET A 299 33.44 -6.65 1.75
CA MET A 299 32.59 -5.58 1.24
C MET A 299 32.75 -5.37 -0.27
N ASP A 300 33.67 -6.09 -0.92
CA ASP A 300 33.81 -6.10 -2.38
C ASP A 300 32.73 -7.00 -3.01
N ILE A 301 31.54 -6.44 -3.16
CA ILE A 301 30.36 -7.10 -3.72
C ILE A 301 29.86 -6.24 -4.89
N ASP A 302 29.76 -6.84 -6.07
CA ASP A 302 29.21 -6.22 -7.27
C ASP A 302 27.67 -6.18 -7.27
N LEU A 303 27.11 -5.40 -8.20
CA LEU A 303 25.67 -5.27 -8.35
C LEU A 303 25.00 -6.60 -8.74
N GLU A 304 25.62 -7.40 -9.62
CA GLU A 304 25.07 -8.68 -10.07
C GLU A 304 24.85 -9.65 -8.90
N THR A 305 25.83 -9.78 -8.00
CA THR A 305 25.70 -10.61 -6.79
C THR A 305 24.56 -10.11 -5.88
N ILE A 306 24.36 -8.79 -5.77
CA ILE A 306 23.25 -8.22 -4.99
C ILE A 306 21.90 -8.59 -5.61
N LEU A 307 21.77 -8.51 -6.93
CA LEU A 307 20.55 -8.85 -7.67
C LEU A 307 20.24 -10.35 -7.58
N ASP A 308 21.25 -11.21 -7.72
CA ASP A 308 21.11 -12.66 -7.54
C ASP A 308 20.64 -13.03 -6.13
N ARG A 309 21.20 -12.36 -5.11
CA ARG A 309 20.71 -12.50 -3.73
C ARG A 309 19.26 -12.04 -3.65
N TRP A 310 18.91 -10.88 -4.22
CA TRP A 310 17.54 -10.35 -4.15
C TRP A 310 16.52 -11.33 -4.75
N LEU A 311 16.81 -11.89 -5.93
CA LEU A 311 15.94 -12.82 -6.66
C LEU A 311 15.80 -14.20 -5.99
N SER A 312 16.64 -14.52 -5.01
CA SER A 312 16.62 -15.78 -4.27
C SER A 312 16.07 -15.65 -2.85
N ARG A 313 15.38 -14.54 -2.54
CA ARG A 313 14.93 -14.20 -1.20
C ARG A 313 13.46 -13.81 -1.15
N ASP A 314 12.83 -14.21 -0.04
CA ASP A 314 11.47 -13.79 0.28
C ASP A 314 11.40 -12.26 0.47
N SER A 315 10.23 -11.67 0.20
CA SER A 315 10.06 -10.21 0.29
C SER A 315 10.30 -9.64 1.69
N HIS A 316 10.19 -10.44 2.76
CA HIS A 316 10.55 -10.00 4.11
C HIS A 316 12.06 -9.75 4.30
N HIS A 317 12.90 -10.30 3.43
CA HIS A 317 14.36 -10.08 3.39
C HIS A 317 14.79 -8.94 2.47
N SER A 318 13.81 -8.27 1.84
CA SER A 318 13.98 -7.15 0.93
C SER A 318 13.66 -5.83 1.62
N ILE A 319 13.98 -4.71 0.96
CA ILE A 319 13.68 -3.38 1.49
C ILE A 319 12.16 -3.17 1.52
N GLU A 320 11.62 -2.90 2.70
CA GLU A 320 10.22 -2.61 2.92
C GLU A 320 10.01 -1.09 2.95
N ALA A 321 9.17 -0.60 2.05
CA ALA A 321 8.79 0.80 1.98
C ALA A 321 7.34 1.02 2.46
N HIS A 322 7.20 2.04 3.30
CA HIS A 322 5.96 2.51 3.89
C HIS A 322 5.60 3.84 3.25
N LEU A 323 4.59 3.83 2.40
CA LEU A 323 4.13 5.00 1.65
C LEU A 323 2.99 5.71 2.39
N PRO A 324 2.61 6.93 1.98
CA PRO A 324 1.54 7.69 2.63
C PRO A 324 0.23 6.90 2.76
N GLN A 325 -0.60 7.28 3.74
CA GLN A 325 -1.85 6.58 4.04
C GLN A 325 -2.77 6.45 2.82
N LEU A 326 -2.76 7.47 1.95
CA LEU A 326 -3.53 7.54 0.73
C LEU A 326 -2.59 7.92 -0.42
N ILE A 327 -2.64 7.15 -1.50
CA ILE A 327 -1.84 7.38 -2.71
C ILE A 327 -2.78 7.61 -3.88
N PRO A 328 -2.80 8.82 -4.48
CA PRO A 328 -3.58 9.09 -5.68
C PRO A 328 -3.22 8.13 -6.83
N LEU A 329 -4.19 7.77 -7.66
CA LEU A 329 -3.97 6.87 -8.80
C LEU A 329 -2.90 7.38 -9.79
N ASP A 330 -2.68 8.69 -9.86
CA ASP A 330 -1.65 9.29 -10.71
C ASP A 330 -0.21 9.00 -10.27
N TYR A 331 -0.01 8.50 -9.05
CA TYR A 331 1.28 8.00 -8.57
C TYR A 331 1.54 6.55 -8.95
N ILE A 332 0.54 5.81 -9.45
CA ILE A 332 0.79 4.51 -10.06
C ILE A 332 1.43 4.76 -11.43
N ASP A 333 2.70 4.41 -11.55
CA ASP A 333 3.47 4.56 -12.77
C ASP A 333 3.08 3.50 -13.79
N HIS A 334 2.96 2.25 -13.34
CA HIS A 334 2.60 1.13 -14.20
C HIS A 334 1.87 0.01 -13.47
N ILE A 335 1.05 -0.74 -14.20
CA ILE A 335 0.32 -1.91 -13.69
C ILE A 335 0.68 -3.14 -14.53
N TYR A 336 1.03 -4.25 -13.88
CA TYR A 336 1.07 -5.56 -14.54
C TYR A 336 -0.07 -6.43 -14.04
N ILE A 337 -0.78 -7.02 -14.99
CA ILE A 337 -1.90 -7.94 -14.74
C ILE A 337 -1.94 -9.00 -15.85
N SER A 338 -2.23 -10.24 -15.51
CA SER A 338 -2.49 -11.28 -16.50
C SER A 338 -3.82 -11.03 -17.22
N LYS A 339 -3.91 -11.41 -18.50
CA LYS A 339 -5.13 -11.19 -19.29
C LYS A 339 -6.35 -11.86 -18.66
N ASN A 340 -6.22 -13.10 -18.20
CA ASN A 340 -7.34 -13.83 -17.60
C ASN A 340 -7.83 -13.19 -16.29
N MET A 341 -6.91 -12.61 -15.49
CA MET A 341 -7.26 -11.86 -14.27
C MET A 341 -7.87 -10.51 -14.58
N PHE A 342 -7.37 -9.80 -15.60
CA PHE A 342 -8.01 -8.57 -16.05
C PHE A 342 -9.44 -8.84 -16.55
N ASP A 343 -9.62 -9.91 -17.33
CA ASP A 343 -10.91 -10.28 -17.90
C ASP A 343 -11.91 -10.78 -16.83
N SER A 344 -11.44 -11.19 -15.64
CA SER A 344 -12.30 -11.54 -14.49
C SER A 344 -12.76 -10.33 -13.66
N LEU A 345 -12.22 -9.13 -13.90
CA LEU A 345 -12.70 -7.90 -13.25
C LEU A 345 -14.08 -7.50 -13.80
N SER A 346 -14.83 -6.71 -13.01
CA SER A 346 -16.12 -6.19 -13.47
C SER A 346 -15.97 -5.36 -14.75
N SER A 347 -17.02 -5.30 -15.58
CA SER A 347 -17.04 -4.48 -16.80
C SER A 347 -16.69 -3.03 -16.52
N LYS A 348 -17.26 -2.46 -15.45
CA LYS A 348 -16.99 -1.10 -14.97
C LYS A 348 -15.51 -0.90 -14.59
N ALA A 349 -14.93 -1.83 -13.84
CA ALA A 349 -13.52 -1.75 -13.46
C ALA A 349 -12.62 -1.76 -14.69
N ARG A 350 -12.87 -2.66 -15.66
CA ARG A 350 -12.10 -2.74 -16.91
C ARG A 350 -12.19 -1.45 -17.73
N GLU A 351 -13.39 -0.88 -17.88
CA GLU A 351 -13.61 0.38 -18.59
C GLU A 351 -12.85 1.53 -17.92
N PHE A 352 -12.97 1.64 -16.60
CA PHE A 352 -12.29 2.68 -15.83
C PHE A 352 -10.77 2.56 -15.92
N ILE A 353 -10.22 1.36 -15.76
CA ILE A 353 -8.77 1.10 -15.86
C ILE A 353 -8.24 1.51 -17.23
N ASN A 354 -8.91 1.08 -18.30
CA ASN A 354 -8.50 1.43 -19.67
C ASN A 354 -8.54 2.96 -19.90
N THR A 355 -9.49 3.67 -19.27
CA THR A 355 -9.64 5.12 -19.39
C THR A 355 -8.53 5.88 -18.65
N ILE A 356 -8.19 5.48 -17.42
CA ILE A 356 -7.25 6.19 -16.54
C ILE A 356 -5.79 5.84 -16.83
N PHE A 357 -5.49 4.56 -17.03
CA PHE A 357 -4.10 4.10 -17.17
C PHE A 357 -3.63 4.09 -18.60
N LYS A 358 -4.53 3.91 -19.59
CA LYS A 358 -4.19 3.92 -21.02
C LYS A 358 -2.98 3.01 -21.33
N ASN A 359 -1.81 3.60 -21.55
CA ASN A 359 -0.54 2.92 -21.84
C ASN A 359 0.26 2.48 -20.59
N ARG A 360 -0.17 2.84 -19.38
CA ARG A 360 0.45 2.49 -18.08
C ARG A 360 -0.03 1.14 -17.52
N ILE A 361 -0.50 0.25 -18.39
CA ILE A 361 -0.96 -1.08 -18.00
C ILE A 361 -0.52 -2.12 -19.03
N THR A 362 0.21 -3.13 -18.55
CA THR A 362 0.59 -4.31 -19.34
C THR A 362 -0.35 -5.45 -18.99
N LYS A 363 -1.21 -5.80 -19.96
CA LYS A 363 -2.05 -7.01 -19.94
C LYS A 363 -1.25 -8.14 -20.59
N THR A 364 -0.70 -9.03 -19.78
CA THR A 364 0.18 -10.09 -20.30
C THR A 364 -0.61 -11.29 -20.81
N SER A 365 -0.04 -12.04 -21.76
CA SER A 365 -0.62 -13.32 -22.22
C SER A 365 -0.43 -14.47 -21.24
N HIS A 366 0.41 -14.28 -20.21
CA HIS A 366 0.57 -15.25 -19.13
C HIS A 366 -0.75 -15.42 -18.38
N ALA A 367 -0.96 -16.60 -17.79
CA ALA A 367 -2.11 -16.90 -16.96
C ALA A 367 -1.72 -16.91 -15.48
N VAL A 368 -2.72 -16.86 -14.61
CA VAL A 368 -2.63 -17.11 -13.17
C VAL A 368 -3.88 -17.86 -12.72
N GLU A 369 -3.81 -18.63 -11.66
CA GLU A 369 -4.98 -19.27 -11.07
C GLU A 369 -5.86 -18.23 -10.36
N LEU A 370 -7.12 -18.08 -10.79
CA LEU A 370 -8.02 -17.04 -10.24
C LEU A 370 -8.55 -17.37 -8.84
N ASP A 371 -8.69 -18.66 -8.54
CA ASP A 371 -9.23 -19.15 -7.26
C ASP A 371 -8.13 -19.58 -6.27
N ASP A 372 -6.87 -19.57 -6.69
CA ASP A 372 -5.76 -20.01 -5.84
C ASP A 372 -5.42 -18.92 -4.83
N LYS A 373 -5.73 -19.21 -3.56
CA LYS A 373 -5.25 -18.45 -2.42
C LYS A 373 -3.96 -19.08 -1.93
N ASP A 374 -2.94 -19.15 -2.78
CA ASP A 374 -1.62 -19.62 -2.35
C ASP A 374 -1.13 -18.68 -1.25
N THR A 375 -1.23 -19.16 -0.01
CA THR A 375 -0.80 -18.48 1.21
C THR A 375 0.60 -18.94 1.63
N SER A 376 1.27 -19.76 0.82
CA SER A 376 2.64 -20.18 1.13
C SER A 376 3.56 -18.96 1.11
N PHE A 377 4.30 -18.79 2.20
CA PHE A 377 5.36 -17.80 2.27
C PHE A 377 6.55 -18.27 1.43
N GLY A 378 7.20 -17.35 0.73
CA GLY A 378 8.33 -17.66 -0.12
C GLY A 378 8.49 -16.69 -1.29
N PHE A 379 9.56 -16.89 -2.04
CA PHE A 379 9.94 -16.10 -3.21
C PHE A 379 9.53 -16.73 -4.55
N LYS A 380 9.07 -17.99 -4.51
CA LYS A 380 8.62 -18.75 -5.68
C LYS A 380 7.21 -19.26 -5.41
N PRO A 381 6.23 -18.98 -6.31
CA PRO A 381 4.95 -19.64 -6.26
C PRO A 381 5.07 -21.16 -6.42
N ASN A 382 4.14 -21.92 -5.85
CA ASN A 382 4.08 -23.36 -6.08
C ASN A 382 3.60 -23.69 -7.51
N SER A 383 2.81 -22.80 -8.12
CA SER A 383 2.37 -22.94 -9.50
C SER A 383 3.46 -22.48 -10.48
N LYS A 384 3.75 -23.35 -11.46
CA LYS A 384 4.62 -23.02 -12.59
C LYS A 384 4.07 -21.87 -13.44
N ILE A 385 2.75 -21.85 -13.68
CA ILE A 385 2.10 -20.82 -14.49
C ILE A 385 2.25 -19.45 -13.80
N ARG A 386 2.05 -19.43 -12.48
CA ARG A 386 2.22 -18.22 -11.67
C ARG A 386 3.67 -17.78 -11.56
N GLN A 387 4.61 -18.72 -11.46
CA GLN A 387 6.05 -18.44 -11.51
C GLN A 387 6.45 -17.79 -12.84
N GLU A 388 6.00 -18.33 -13.98
CA GLU A 388 6.28 -17.77 -15.31
C GLU A 388 5.77 -16.32 -15.43
N TYR A 389 4.56 -16.04 -14.93
CA TYR A 389 4.04 -14.68 -14.88
C TYR A 389 4.87 -13.76 -13.97
N GLN A 390 5.23 -14.23 -12.77
CA GLN A 390 6.09 -13.47 -11.86
C GLN A 390 7.44 -13.14 -12.52
N ASP A 391 8.13 -14.13 -13.09
CA ASP A 391 9.43 -13.95 -13.71
C ASP A 391 9.39 -12.96 -14.88
N PHE A 392 8.31 -12.98 -15.67
CA PHE A 392 8.08 -11.98 -16.71
C PHE A 392 8.02 -10.56 -16.14
N VAL A 393 7.23 -10.35 -15.07
CA VAL A 393 7.07 -9.02 -14.45
C VAL A 393 8.38 -8.55 -13.81
N LEU A 394 9.10 -9.44 -13.13
CA LEU A 394 10.36 -9.10 -12.47
C LEU A 394 11.43 -8.68 -13.47
N LYS A 395 11.51 -9.32 -14.64
CA LYS A 395 12.44 -8.97 -15.72
C LYS A 395 12.21 -7.54 -16.26
N ASP A 396 10.99 -7.02 -16.19
CA ASP A 396 10.65 -5.67 -16.68
C ASP A 396 10.79 -4.58 -15.59
N ILE A 397 10.80 -4.98 -14.31
CA ILE A 397 10.94 -4.07 -13.17
C ILE A 397 12.41 -3.87 -12.76
N MET A 398 13.25 -4.89 -12.93
CA MET A 398 14.70 -4.84 -12.71
C MET A 398 15.40 -3.97 -13.74
#